data_AF-A0A7G9XPZ3-F1
#
_entry.id   AF-A0A7G9XPZ3-F1
#
_cell.length_a   1.000
_cell.length_b   1.000
_cell.length_c   1.000
_cell.angle_alpha   90.00
_cell.angle_beta   90.00
_cell.angle_gamma   90.00
#
_symmetry.space_group_name_H-M   'P 1'
#
loop_
_entity.id
_entity.type
_entity.pdbx_description
1 polymer ?
#
loop_
_entity_poly.entity_id
_entity_poly.type
_entity_poly.pdbx_seq_one_letter_code
_entity_poly.pdbx_strand_id
1 'polypeptide(L)' 'MPAIDPERAAIHLQQLAHLHRAAAVRAARPPIIEESAWRGPAYTAYRMRAVVAAADLARLADRLSRAVALAREEYARALG' A
#
# COMPACT_ATOMS: atom_id res chain seq x y z
N MET A 1 25.03 14.79 5.84
CA MET A 1 23.87 14.02 5.35
C MET A 1 24.08 13.76 3.87
N PRO A 2 23.99 12.52 3.37
CA PRO A 2 24.10 12.28 1.93
C PRO A 2 22.99 13.06 1.22
N ALA A 3 23.33 13.72 0.11
CA ALA A 3 22.36 14.43 -0.71
C ALA A 3 21.34 13.43 -1.25
N ILE A 4 20.06 13.64 -0.96
CA ILE A 4 18.99 12.80 -1.48
C ILE A 4 18.82 13.15 -2.96
N ASP A 5 19.08 12.18 -3.83
CA ASP A 5 18.73 12.24 -5.24
C ASP A 5 17.19 12.19 -5.38
N PRO A 6 16.54 13.30 -5.77
CA PRO A 6 15.07 13.41 -5.77
C PRO A 6 14.42 12.49 -6.81
N GLU A 7 15.09 12.21 -7.92
CA GLU A 7 14.58 11.33 -8.97
C GLU A 7 14.60 9.88 -8.48
N ARG A 8 15.70 9.46 -7.85
CA ARG A 8 15.80 8.14 -7.21
C ARG A 8 14.80 7.98 -6.07
N ALA A 9 14.61 9.02 -5.26
CA ALA A 9 13.61 9.01 -4.19
C ALA A 9 12.17 8.85 -4.73
N ALA A 10 11.83 9.55 -5.82
CA ALA A 10 10.52 9.42 -6.47
C ALA A 10 10.28 8.01 -7.03
N ILE A 11 11.29 7.40 -7.64
CA ILE A 11 11.23 6.00 -8.13
C ILE A 11 10.97 5.04 -6.97
N HIS A 12 11.72 5.15 -5.87
CA HIS A 12 11.52 4.29 -4.70
C HIS A 12 10.12 4.47 -4.07
N LEU A 13 9.62 5.70 -3.96
CA LEU A 13 8.28 5.95 -3.45
C LEU A 13 7.19 5.36 -4.35
N GLN A 14 7.37 5.42 -5.67
CA GLN A 14 6.44 4.82 -6.64
C GLN A 14 6.45 3.29 -6.56
N GLN A 15 7.63 2.67 -6.41
CA GLN A 15 7.77 1.23 -6.18
C GLN A 15 7.09 0.82 -4.87
N LEU A 16 7.29 1.58 -3.79
CA LEU A 16 6.68 1.33 -2.49
C LEU A 16 5.14 1.42 -2.57
N ALA A 17 4.61 2.45 -3.23
CA ALA A 17 3.18 2.60 -3.46
C ALA A 17 2.58 1.42 -4.25
N HIS A 18 3.29 0.95 -5.28
CA HIS A 18 2.88 -0.23 -6.06
C HIS A 18 2.84 -1.49 -5.19
N LEU A 19 3.87 -1.75 -4.38
CA LEU A 19 3.93 -2.90 -3.48
C LEU A 19 2.79 -2.88 -2.46
N HIS A 20 2.51 -1.73 -1.85
CA HIS A 20 1.39 -1.62 -0.91
C HIS A 20 0.02 -1.81 -1.57
N ARG A 21 -0.15 -1.34 -2.81
CA ARG A 21 -1.38 -1.61 -3.58
C ARG A 21 -1.54 -3.10 -3.90
N ALA A 22 -0.47 -3.77 -4.32
CA ALA A 22 -0.49 -5.20 -4.58
C ALA A 22 -0.79 -6.00 -3.30
N ALA A 23 -0.18 -5.62 -2.18
CA ALA A 23 -0.47 -6.20 -0.87
C ALA A 23 -1.93 -5.98 -0.44
N ALA A 24 -2.50 -4.78 -0.66
CA ALA A 24 -3.90 -4.49 -0.37
C ALA A 24 -4.85 -5.38 -1.17
N VAL A 25 -4.60 -5.53 -2.48
CA VAL A 25 -5.40 -6.40 -3.36
C VAL A 25 -5.32 -7.86 -2.91
N ARG A 26 -4.13 -8.32 -2.53
CA ARG A 26 -3.93 -9.67 -2.00
C ARG A 26 -4.61 -9.87 -0.65
N ALA A 27 -4.55 -8.89 0.25
CA ALA A 27 -5.24 -8.93 1.54
C ALA A 27 -6.77 -8.92 1.40
N ALA A 28 -7.30 -8.19 0.40
CA ALA A 28 -8.71 -8.19 0.03
C ALA A 28 -9.17 -9.53 -0.58
N ARG A 29 -8.22 -10.35 -1.05
CA ARG A 29 -8.45 -11.70 -1.59
C ARG A 29 -7.60 -12.70 -0.79
N PRO A 30 -7.88 -12.94 0.50
CA PRO A 30 -7.15 -13.94 1.27
C PRO A 30 -7.19 -15.28 0.54
N PRO A 31 -6.16 -16.15 0.68
CA PRO A 31 -6.19 -17.49 0.09
C PRO A 31 -7.55 -18.11 0.44
N ILE A 32 -8.24 -18.59 -0.59
CA ILE A 32 -9.59 -19.12 -0.53
C ILE A 32 -9.52 -20.43 0.26
N ILE A 33 -9.34 -20.32 1.58
CA ILE A 33 -9.88 -21.28 2.49
C ILE A 33 -11.35 -20.90 2.50
N GLU A 34 -12.11 -21.58 1.65
CA GLU A 34 -13.56 -21.44 1.64
C GLU A 34 -14.08 -21.63 3.06
N GLU A 35 -15.19 -20.99 3.42
CA GLU A 35 -15.86 -21.25 4.69
C GLU A 35 -16.12 -22.76 4.89
N SER A 36 -16.30 -23.51 3.79
CA SER A 36 -16.39 -24.96 3.76
C SER A 36 -15.13 -25.67 4.30
N ALA A 37 -13.95 -25.10 4.08
CA ALA A 37 -12.63 -25.65 4.44
C ALA A 37 -12.12 -25.19 5.82
N TRP A 38 -12.67 -24.10 6.38
CA TRP A 38 -12.37 -23.64 7.74
C TRP A 38 -13.62 -23.02 8.35
N ARG A 39 -14.33 -23.82 9.14
CA ARG A 39 -15.58 -23.42 9.78
C ARG A 39 -15.36 -22.87 11.18
N GLY A 40 -16.28 -22.00 11.58
CA GLY A 40 -16.43 -21.56 12.97
C GLY A 40 -15.80 -20.19 13.28
N PRO A 41 -15.79 -19.80 14.56
CA PRO A 41 -15.46 -18.44 14.99
C PRO A 41 -14.04 -17.99 14.62
N ALA A 42 -13.10 -18.92 14.45
CA ALA A 42 -11.74 -18.63 14.01
C ALA A 42 -11.69 -18.08 12.57
N TYR A 43 -12.51 -18.63 11.67
CA TYR A 43 -12.61 -18.15 10.28
C TYR A 43 -13.21 -16.74 10.23
N THR A 44 -14.25 -16.48 11.00
CA THR A 44 -14.85 -15.14 11.12
C THR A 44 -13.84 -14.12 11.61
N ALA A 45 -13.05 -14.46 12.63
CA ALA A 45 -11.98 -13.60 13.15
C ALA A 45 -10.88 -13.34 12.11
N TYR A 46 -10.46 -14.37 11.38
CA TYR A 46 -9.51 -14.24 10.27
C TYR A 46 -10.04 -13.30 9.17
N ARG A 47 -11.27 -13.52 8.72
CA ARG A 47 -11.91 -12.71 7.68
C ARG A 47 -12.02 -11.24 8.07
N MET A 48 -12.42 -10.95 9.31
CA MET A 48 -12.46 -9.58 9.82
C MET A 48 -11.07 -8.92 9.82
N ARG A 49 -10.04 -9.62 10.30
CA ARG A 49 -8.67 -9.11 10.29
C ARG A 49 -8.14 -8.86 8.87
N ALA A 50 -8.46 -9.75 7.93
CA ALA A 50 -8.07 -9.58 6.53
C ALA A 50 -8.71 -8.33 5.90
N VAL A 51 -10.00 -8.09 6.17
CA VAL A 51 -10.70 -6.88 5.71
C VAL A 51 -10.08 -5.60 6.29
N VAL A 52 -9.77 -5.58 7.59
CA VAL A 52 -9.10 -4.43 8.24
C VAL A 52 -7.72 -4.19 7.62
N ALA A 53 -6.91 -5.23 7.48
CA ALA A 53 -5.57 -5.13 6.88
C ALA A 53 -5.62 -4.61 5.43
N ALA A 54 -6.60 -5.06 4.64
CA ALA A 54 -6.79 -4.56 3.29
C ALA A 54 -7.12 -3.06 3.26
N ALA A 55 -7.98 -2.59 4.16
CA ALA A 55 -8.32 -1.18 4.29
C ALA A 55 -7.11 -0.32 4.72
N ASP A 56 -6.30 -0.81 5.67
CA ASP A 56 -5.07 -0.13 6.12
C ASP A 56 -4.05 0.01 4.99
N LEU A 57 -3.83 -1.07 4.23
CA LEU A 57 -2.91 -1.06 3.09
C LEU A 57 -3.38 -0.11 1.99
N ALA A 58 -4.69 -0.05 1.73
CA ALA A 58 -5.25 0.90 0.77
C ALA A 58 -5.03 2.36 1.21
N ARG A 59 -5.26 2.68 2.49
CA ARG A 59 -5.00 4.01 3.06
C ARG A 59 -3.52 4.40 2.96
N LEU A 60 -2.61 3.47 3.21
CA LEU A 60 -1.18 3.73 3.12
C LEU A 60 -0.74 3.99 1.66
N ALA A 61 -1.23 3.18 0.71
CA ALA A 61 -0.93 3.36 -0.71
C ALA A 61 -1.40 4.73 -1.24
N ASP A 62 -2.54 5.20 -0.78
CA ASP A 62 -3.08 6.53 -1.09
C ASP A 62 -2.23 7.67 -0.50
N ARG A 63 -1.79 7.55 0.77
CA ARG A 63 -0.85 8.50 1.38
C ARG A 63 0.48 8.58 0.64
N LEU A 64 1.05 7.43 0.23
CA LEU A 64 2.27 7.40 -0.55
C LEU A 64 2.10 8.05 -1.93
N SER A 65 0.95 7.81 -2.58
CA SER A 65 0.64 8.43 -3.87
C SER A 65 0.58 9.97 -3.77
N ARG A 66 -0.03 10.50 -2.69
CA ARG A 66 0.00 11.95 -2.41
C ARG A 66 1.40 12.48 -2.14
N ALA A 67 2.21 11.75 -1.37
CA ALA A 67 3.59 12.16 -1.10
C ALA A 67 4.43 12.24 -2.38
N VAL A 68 4.25 11.29 -3.32
CA VAL A 68 4.89 11.33 -4.64
C VAL A 68 4.45 12.54 -5.45
N ALA A 69 3.15 12.87 -5.47
CA ALA A 69 2.65 14.04 -6.18
C ALA A 69 3.28 15.34 -5.65
N LEU A 70 3.31 15.51 -4.31
CA LEU A 70 3.95 16.66 -3.67
C LEU A 70 5.45 16.74 -3.99
N ALA A 71 6.18 15.62 -3.92
CA ALA A 71 7.61 15.61 -4.25
C ALA A 71 7.88 16.03 -5.71
N ARG A 72 7.01 15.63 -6.65
CA ARG A 72 7.11 16.04 -8.06
C ARG A 72 6.82 17.54 -8.25
N GLU A 73 5.82 18.07 -7.55
CA GLU A 73 5.51 19.51 -7.59
C GLU A 73 6.66 20.36 -7.05
N GLU A 74 7.22 20.00 -5.89
CA GLU A 74 8.36 20.73 -5.31
C GLU A 74 9.60 20.67 -6.22
N TYR A 75 9.87 19.51 -6.84
CA TYR A 75 10.97 19.39 -7.79
C TYR A 75 10.77 20.25 -9.04
N ALA A 76 9.55 20.30 -9.59
CA ALA A 76 9.23 21.15 -10.73
C ALA A 76 9.40 22.65 -10.40
N ARG A 77 9.02 23.08 -9.18
CA ARG A 77 9.26 24.47 -8.72
C ARG A 77 10.74 24.80 -8.52
N ALA A 78 11.57 23.82 -8.16
CA ALA A 78 13.00 24.04 -7.95
C ALA A 78 13.81 24.15 -9.27
N LEU A 79 13.25 23.64 -10.38
CA LEU A 79 13.89 23.64 -11.70
C LEU A 79 13.42 24.77 -12.64
N GLY A 80 12.30 25.42 -12.33
CA GLY A 80 11.76 26.57 -13.07
C GLY A 80 12.06 27.88 -12.37
#